data_AF-A0A7Z1PR67-F1
#
_entry.id   AF-A0A7Z1PR67-F1
#
_cell.length_a   1.000
_cell.length_b   1.000
_cell.length_c   1.000
_cell.angle_alpha   90.00
_cell.angle_beta   90.00
_cell.angle_gamma   90.00
#
_symmetry.space_group_name_H-M   'P 1'
#
loop_
_entity.id
_entity.type
_entity.pdbx_description
1 polymer ?
#
loop_
_entity_poly.entity_id
_entity_poly.type
_entity_poly.pdbx_seq_one_letter_code
_entity_poly.pdbx_strand_id
1 'polypeptide(L)'
;MLTSHFSLPFAEHRLHIVDFDASSFHEHDLLWLPHHDRLRSAGRKRKAEHLAGRIAAVHALRKVGVRTAPGIGDKRQPLWPDGVFGSISHCASTALAVISRQHIGVDIEKIMSQHTATELASSIIDSDERQILQASSLPFPLALTLAFSAKESVYKAFSDHATLPGFDSAKITSLTATQISLNLLPAFVTTMAERIVHIGWFQRDNSVITLCSWNDALSPRQERSRFYT
;
A
#
# COMPACT_ATOMS: atom_id res chain seq x y z
N MET A 1 -24.32 -3.33 -4.16
CA MET A 1 -23.10 -3.67 -4.91
C MET A 1 -22.75 -5.14 -4.65
N LEU A 2 -22.65 -5.94 -5.69
CA LEU A 2 -22.19 -7.33 -5.61
C LEU A 2 -20.71 -7.37 -5.25
N THR A 3 -20.38 -8.19 -4.26
CA THR A 3 -19.02 -8.36 -3.76
C THR A 3 -18.77 -9.82 -3.38
N SER A 4 -17.52 -10.25 -3.51
CA SER A 4 -17.02 -11.49 -2.92
C SER A 4 -15.85 -11.15 -1.99
N HIS A 5 -15.74 -11.87 -0.88
CA HIS A 5 -14.69 -11.67 0.11
C HIS A 5 -13.89 -12.95 0.28
N PHE A 6 -12.56 -12.82 0.35
CA PHE A 6 -11.68 -13.87 0.84
C PHE A 6 -10.50 -13.26 1.60
N SER A 7 -9.74 -14.11 2.29
CA SER A 7 -8.55 -13.68 3.02
C SER A 7 -7.38 -14.59 2.73
N LEU A 8 -6.18 -14.02 2.62
CA LEU A 8 -4.95 -14.79 2.47
C LEU A 8 -3.91 -14.39 3.53
N PRO A 9 -3.10 -15.34 4.03
CA PRO A 9 -1.91 -15.01 4.81
C PRO A 9 -0.80 -14.50 3.89
N PHE A 10 -0.18 -13.37 4.23
CA PHE A 10 0.89 -12.77 3.45
C PHE A 10 1.80 -11.92 4.35
N ALA A 11 3.11 -12.16 4.28
CA ALA A 11 4.13 -11.43 5.05
C ALA A 11 3.75 -11.29 6.54
N GLU A 12 3.39 -12.40 7.20
CA GLU A 12 2.93 -12.48 8.60
C GLU A 12 1.60 -11.78 8.93
N HIS A 13 0.95 -11.19 7.93
CA HIS A 13 -0.33 -10.50 8.05
C HIS A 13 -1.44 -11.28 7.34
N ARG A 14 -2.68 -10.84 7.51
CA ARG A 14 -3.81 -11.37 6.75
C ARG A 14 -4.40 -10.27 5.90
N LEU A 15 -4.28 -10.43 4.59
CA LEU A 15 -4.96 -9.57 3.62
C LEU A 15 -6.43 -9.96 3.55
N HIS A 16 -7.31 -8.96 3.54
CA HIS A 16 -8.73 -9.13 3.25
C HIS A 16 -8.99 -8.52 1.89
N ILE A 17 -9.36 -9.35 0.91
CA ILE A 17 -9.56 -8.97 -0.48
C ILE A 17 -11.05 -9.03 -0.79
N VAL A 18 -11.52 -7.99 -1.47
CA VAL A 18 -12.89 -7.84 -1.95
C VAL A 18 -12.85 -7.62 -3.45
N ASP A 19 -13.33 -8.58 -4.22
CA ASP A 19 -13.64 -8.35 -5.62
C ASP A 19 -15.07 -7.80 -5.71
N PHE A 20 -15.29 -6.84 -6.61
CA PHE A 20 -16.56 -6.13 -6.72
C PHE A 20 -16.92 -5.80 -8.17
N ASP A 21 -18.22 -5.74 -8.43
CA ASP A 21 -18.74 -5.29 -9.72
C ASP A 21 -19.29 -3.86 -9.58
N ALA A 22 -18.55 -2.88 -10.11
CA ALA A 22 -18.93 -1.48 -10.10
C ALA A 22 -20.22 -1.18 -10.90
N SER A 23 -20.63 -2.06 -11.83
CA SER A 23 -21.89 -1.92 -12.56
C SER A 23 -23.10 -2.20 -11.66
N SER A 24 -22.95 -3.08 -10.66
CA SER A 24 -23.99 -3.39 -9.67
C SER A 24 -24.10 -2.39 -8.51
N PHE A 25 -23.29 -1.33 -8.51
CA PHE A 25 -23.31 -0.28 -7.48
C PHE A 25 -24.55 0.62 -7.59
N HIS A 26 -25.16 0.89 -6.44
CA HIS A 26 -26.27 1.83 -6.29
C HIS A 26 -25.93 2.85 -5.20
N GLU A 27 -26.46 4.08 -5.31
CA GLU A 27 -26.16 5.16 -4.35
C GLU A 27 -26.51 4.80 -2.90
N HIS A 28 -27.57 4.02 -2.67
CA HIS A 28 -27.96 3.58 -1.33
C HIS A 28 -26.95 2.63 -0.69
N ASP A 29 -26.09 1.97 -1.48
CA ASP A 29 -25.01 1.13 -0.93
C ASP A 29 -24.04 1.95 -0.06
N LEU A 30 -23.92 3.26 -0.32
CA LEU A 30 -23.06 4.14 0.46
C LEU A 30 -23.60 4.45 1.86
N LEU A 31 -24.91 4.26 2.11
CA LEU A 31 -25.52 4.57 3.41
C LEU A 31 -24.94 3.72 4.55
N TRP A 32 -24.26 2.63 4.22
CA TRP A 32 -23.47 1.84 5.17
C TRP A 32 -22.23 2.58 5.72
N LEU A 33 -21.77 3.62 5.02
CA LEU A 33 -20.61 4.41 5.41
C LEU A 33 -21.01 5.64 6.23
N PRO A 34 -20.38 5.88 7.39
CA PRO A 34 -20.69 7.05 8.22
C PRO A 34 -20.39 8.39 7.52
N HIS A 35 -19.47 8.38 6.54
CA HIS A 35 -19.02 9.56 5.78
C HIS A 35 -19.56 9.60 4.34
N HIS A 36 -20.71 8.97 4.06
CA HIS A 36 -21.26 8.89 2.70
C HIS A 36 -21.49 10.26 2.04
N ASP A 37 -21.86 11.28 2.81
CA ASP A 37 -22.05 12.64 2.30
C ASP A 37 -20.78 13.23 1.66
N ARG A 38 -19.61 12.87 2.18
CA ARG A 38 -18.31 13.30 1.64
C ARG A 38 -17.99 12.69 0.27
N LEU A 39 -18.78 11.70 -0.17
CA LEU A 39 -18.62 11.03 -1.46
C LEU A 39 -19.63 11.50 -2.52
N ARG A 40 -20.58 12.40 -2.19
CA ARG A 40 -21.67 12.79 -3.10
C ARG A 40 -21.18 13.26 -4.47
N SER A 41 -20.12 14.06 -4.52
CA SER A 41 -19.54 14.62 -5.75
C SER A 41 -18.62 13.67 -6.50
N ALA A 42 -18.28 12.51 -5.94
CA ALA A 42 -17.42 11.54 -6.60
C ALA A 42 -18.16 10.81 -7.73
N GLY A 43 -17.45 10.50 -8.82
CA GLY A 43 -18.00 9.66 -9.89
C GLY A 43 -18.33 8.24 -9.40
N ARG A 44 -19.26 7.57 -10.10
CA ARG A 44 -19.74 6.21 -9.76
C ARG A 44 -18.61 5.21 -9.49
N LYS A 45 -17.60 5.17 -10.35
CA LYS A 45 -16.42 4.29 -10.21
C LYS A 45 -15.72 4.52 -8.87
N ARG A 46 -15.44 5.79 -8.53
CA ARG A 46 -14.76 6.15 -7.29
C ARG A 46 -15.59 5.81 -6.05
N LYS A 47 -16.92 5.94 -6.12
CA LYS A 47 -17.83 5.53 -5.03
C LYS A 47 -17.79 4.02 -4.79
N ALA A 48 -17.85 3.23 -5.86
CA ALA A 48 -17.77 1.77 -5.80
C ALA A 48 -16.44 1.29 -5.21
N GLU A 49 -15.31 1.83 -5.70
CA GLU A 49 -13.97 1.56 -5.17
C GLU A 49 -13.85 1.91 -3.68
N HIS A 50 -14.34 3.10 -3.29
CA HIS A 50 -14.30 3.54 -1.90
C HIS A 50 -15.11 2.61 -0.99
N LEU A 51 -16.31 2.20 -1.44
CA LEU A 51 -17.15 1.25 -0.73
C LEU A 51 -16.46 -0.10 -0.60
N ALA A 52 -15.92 -0.67 -1.68
CA ALA A 52 -15.23 -1.96 -1.67
C ALA A 52 -14.02 -1.96 -0.72
N GLY A 53 -13.23 -0.89 -0.72
CA GLY A 53 -12.12 -0.72 0.22
C GLY A 53 -12.59 -0.67 1.68
N ARG A 54 -13.73 -0.03 1.96
CA ARG A 54 -14.32 -0.02 3.31
C ARG A 54 -14.93 -1.37 3.70
N ILE A 55 -15.47 -2.14 2.76
CA ILE A 55 -15.88 -3.53 2.99
C ILE A 55 -14.67 -4.35 3.42
N ALA A 56 -13.57 -4.30 2.66
CA ALA A 56 -12.33 -5.00 2.99
C ALA A 56 -11.81 -4.61 4.39
N ALA A 57 -11.83 -3.30 4.72
CA ALA A 57 -11.39 -2.80 6.01
C ALA A 57 -12.23 -3.32 7.18
N VAL A 58 -13.57 -3.39 7.02
CA VAL A 58 -14.43 -3.99 8.06
C VAL A 58 -14.11 -5.46 8.28
N HIS A 59 -13.87 -6.23 7.21
CA HIS A 59 -13.45 -7.62 7.36
C HIS A 59 -12.13 -7.76 8.13
N ALA A 60 -11.17 -6.86 7.91
CA ALA A 60 -9.92 -6.83 8.67
C ALA A 60 -10.14 -6.44 10.14
N LEU A 61 -10.93 -5.40 10.40
CA LEU A 61 -11.22 -4.86 11.73
C LEU A 61 -12.00 -5.82 12.65
N ARG A 62 -12.78 -6.75 12.07
CA ARG A 62 -13.50 -7.77 12.87
C ARG A 62 -12.59 -8.57 13.78
N LYS A 63 -11.33 -8.77 13.42
CA LYS A 63 -10.33 -9.48 14.26
C LYS A 63 -10.03 -8.76 15.58
N VAL A 64 -10.19 -7.44 15.62
CA VAL A 64 -9.98 -6.62 16.81
C VAL A 64 -11.30 -6.17 17.43
N GLY A 65 -12.41 -6.84 17.09
CA GLY A 65 -13.74 -6.59 17.67
C GLY A 65 -14.49 -5.40 17.06
N VAL A 66 -13.92 -4.69 16.08
CA VAL A 66 -14.54 -3.52 15.45
C VAL A 66 -15.35 -3.96 14.23
N ARG A 67 -16.62 -3.53 14.16
CA ARG A 67 -17.58 -3.94 13.11
C ARG A 67 -17.99 -2.82 12.16
N THR A 68 -17.55 -1.60 12.42
CA THR A 68 -17.85 -0.40 11.63
C THR A 68 -16.71 -0.10 10.66
N ALA A 69 -17.05 0.53 9.53
CA ALA A 69 -16.05 0.99 8.58
C ALA A 69 -15.23 2.14 9.18
N PRO A 70 -13.91 2.20 8.92
CA PRO A 70 -13.10 3.32 9.38
C PRO A 70 -13.60 4.60 8.70
N GLY A 71 -13.56 5.70 9.47
CA GLY A 71 -13.92 7.02 8.99
C GLY A 71 -12.97 7.52 7.90
N ILE A 72 -13.05 8.82 7.62
CA ILE A 72 -12.17 9.49 6.66
C ILE A 72 -11.67 10.80 7.26
N GLY A 73 -10.35 10.96 7.27
CA GLY A 73 -9.68 12.18 7.74
C GLY A 73 -9.67 13.29 6.69
N ASP A 74 -8.98 14.38 7.00
CA ASP A 74 -8.94 15.57 6.14
C ASP A 74 -8.18 15.34 4.84
N LYS A 75 -7.10 14.55 4.90
CA LYS A 75 -6.31 14.11 3.74
C LYS A 75 -6.91 12.88 3.05
N ARG A 76 -8.19 12.57 3.32
CA ARG A 76 -8.91 11.39 2.83
C ARG A 76 -8.38 10.04 3.31
N GLN A 77 -7.47 10.04 4.28
CA GLN A 77 -6.92 8.82 4.87
C GLN A 77 -7.98 8.08 5.71
N PRO A 78 -7.96 6.74 5.76
CA PRO A 78 -8.79 5.99 6.69
C PRO A 78 -8.42 6.33 8.14
N LEU A 79 -9.43 6.57 8.99
CA LEU A 79 -9.20 6.76 10.43
C LEU A 79 -9.31 5.40 11.12
N TRP A 80 -8.17 4.84 11.51
CA TRP A 80 -8.08 3.55 12.18
C TRP A 80 -8.36 3.69 13.69
N PRO A 81 -8.91 2.66 14.34
CA PRO A 81 -9.06 2.66 15.80
C PRO A 81 -7.72 2.72 16.53
N ASP A 82 -7.74 3.24 17.76
CA ASP A 82 -6.53 3.37 18.58
C ASP A 82 -5.78 2.04 18.75
N GLY A 83 -4.45 2.13 18.66
CA GLY A 83 -3.54 0.98 18.81
C GLY A 83 -3.53 0.01 17.63
N VAL A 84 -4.16 0.35 16.51
CA VAL A 84 -4.15 -0.44 15.27
C VAL A 84 -3.80 0.46 14.10
N PHE A 85 -2.82 0.05 13.31
CA PHE A 85 -2.55 0.61 11.99
C PHE A 85 -3.29 -0.19 10.94
N GLY A 86 -3.57 0.43 9.80
CA GLY A 86 -4.10 -0.30 8.66
C GLY A 86 -3.83 0.40 7.35
N SER A 87 -4.07 -0.33 6.28
CA SER A 87 -3.94 0.20 4.94
C SER A 87 -5.00 -0.39 4.03
N ILE A 88 -5.45 0.41 3.07
CA ILE A 88 -6.46 0.06 2.07
C ILE A 88 -5.88 0.42 0.72
N SER A 89 -5.99 -0.49 -0.26
CA SER A 89 -5.74 -0.18 -1.66
C SER A 89 -6.81 -0.80 -2.55
N HIS A 90 -6.92 -0.30 -3.77
CA HIS A 90 -7.88 -0.77 -4.76
C HIS A 90 -7.32 -0.55 -6.16
N CYS A 91 -7.59 -1.49 -7.05
CA CYS A 91 -7.25 -1.40 -8.46
C CYS A 91 -8.32 -2.14 -9.26
N ALA A 92 -8.81 -1.48 -10.33
CA ALA A 92 -9.87 -1.99 -11.18
C ALA A 92 -11.13 -2.45 -10.39
N SER A 93 -11.33 -3.76 -10.28
CA SER A 93 -12.47 -4.42 -9.63
C SER A 93 -12.10 -5.13 -8.34
N THR A 94 -10.93 -4.82 -7.77
CA THR A 94 -10.43 -5.43 -6.54
C THR A 94 -10.05 -4.36 -5.54
N ALA A 95 -10.50 -4.50 -4.31
CA ALA A 95 -10.05 -3.72 -3.17
C ALA A 95 -9.50 -4.66 -2.11
N LEU A 96 -8.55 -4.17 -1.32
CA LEU A 96 -7.97 -4.94 -0.23
C LEU A 96 -7.69 -4.06 0.98
N ALA A 97 -7.65 -4.70 2.14
CA ALA A 97 -7.26 -4.06 3.38
C ALA A 97 -6.46 -5.00 4.27
N VAL A 98 -5.62 -4.40 5.10
CA VAL A 98 -4.84 -5.06 6.13
C VAL A 98 -4.81 -4.20 7.39
N ILE A 99 -4.73 -4.85 8.54
CA ILE A 99 -4.49 -4.19 9.83
C ILE A 99 -3.28 -4.82 10.53
N SER A 100 -2.60 -4.05 11.37
CA SER A 100 -1.46 -4.50 12.15
C SER A 100 -1.32 -3.70 13.45
N ARG A 101 -0.49 -4.20 14.37
CA ARG A 101 -0.02 -3.46 15.55
C ARG A 101 1.23 -2.61 15.24
N GLN A 102 1.74 -2.74 14.03
CA GLN A 102 2.93 -2.07 13.52
C GLN A 102 2.54 -1.20 12.31
N HIS A 103 3.40 -0.25 11.93
CA HIS A 103 3.20 0.53 10.71
C HIS A 103 3.02 -0.40 9.52
N ILE A 104 1.97 -0.18 8.72
CA ILE A 104 1.63 -1.08 7.62
C ILE A 104 1.05 -0.33 6.44
N GLY A 105 1.51 -0.69 5.26
CA GLY A 105 1.06 -0.14 3.99
C GLY A 105 0.90 -1.25 2.97
N VAL A 106 -0.20 -1.24 2.25
CA VAL A 106 -0.49 -2.21 1.20
C VAL A 106 -0.88 -1.48 -0.06
N ASP A 107 -0.48 -2.05 -1.18
CA ASP A 107 -0.83 -1.52 -2.47
C ASP A 107 -1.15 -2.62 -3.49
N ILE A 108 -2.01 -2.30 -4.45
CA ILE A 108 -2.39 -3.18 -5.55
C ILE A 108 -2.39 -2.36 -6.83
N GLU A 109 -1.69 -2.85 -7.85
CA GLU A 109 -1.57 -2.15 -9.11
C GLU A 109 -1.67 -3.10 -10.29
N LYS A 110 -2.34 -2.63 -11.35
CA LYS A 110 -2.41 -3.36 -12.61
C LYS A 110 -1.03 -3.32 -13.26
N ILE A 111 -0.56 -4.46 -13.78
CA ILE A 111 0.71 -4.51 -14.49
C ILE A 111 0.67 -3.56 -15.69
N MET A 112 1.65 -2.65 -15.74
CA MET A 112 1.76 -1.66 -16.80
C MET A 112 1.97 -2.31 -18.16
N SER A 113 1.43 -1.68 -19.20
CA SER A 113 1.82 -2.01 -20.56
C SER A 113 3.27 -1.58 -20.81
N GLN A 114 3.93 -2.16 -21.83
CA GLN A 114 5.27 -1.73 -22.24
C GLN A 114 5.34 -0.22 -22.54
N HIS A 115 4.29 0.31 -23.19
CA HIS A 115 4.20 1.72 -23.54
C HIS A 115 4.11 2.59 -22.27
N THR A 116 3.15 2.30 -21.39
CA THR A 116 2.97 3.01 -20.11
C THR A 116 4.24 2.95 -19.25
N ALA A 117 4.89 1.79 -19.18
CA ALA A 117 6.12 1.64 -18.41
C ALA A 117 7.26 2.50 -18.97
N THR A 118 7.34 2.63 -20.30
CA THR A 118 8.36 3.49 -20.93
C THR A 118 8.10 4.96 -20.64
N GLU A 119 6.84 5.40 -20.68
CA GLU A 119 6.46 6.80 -20.43
C GLU A 119 6.65 7.22 -18.97
N LEU A 120 6.37 6.33 -18.02
CA LEU A 120 6.41 6.63 -16.58
C LEU A 120 7.75 6.32 -15.91
N ALA A 121 8.69 5.64 -16.59
CA ALA A 121 9.91 5.18 -15.94
C ALA A 121 10.66 6.33 -15.23
N SER A 122 10.90 7.45 -15.92
CA SER A 122 11.67 8.57 -15.39
C SER A 122 10.98 9.38 -14.28
N SER A 123 9.67 9.20 -14.07
CA SER A 123 8.95 9.85 -12.97
C SER A 123 8.86 8.97 -11.71
N ILE A 124 9.13 7.67 -11.85
CA ILE A 124 9.04 6.67 -10.76
C ILE A 124 10.42 6.31 -10.24
N ILE A 125 11.41 6.17 -11.13
CA ILE A 125 12.75 5.65 -10.82
C ILE A 125 13.85 6.49 -11.46
N ASP A 126 15.01 6.52 -10.82
CA ASP A 126 16.23 7.07 -11.41
C ASP A 126 17.02 6.06 -12.25
N SER A 127 18.21 6.45 -12.70
CA SER A 127 19.10 5.61 -13.51
C SER A 127 19.60 4.36 -12.78
N ASP A 128 19.87 4.45 -11.49
CA ASP A 128 20.47 3.37 -10.70
C ASP A 128 19.39 2.34 -10.36
N GLU A 129 18.22 2.81 -9.95
CA GLU A 129 17.02 2.00 -9.80
C GLU A 129 16.66 1.28 -11.11
N ARG A 130 16.76 1.97 -12.26
CA ARG A 130 16.51 1.37 -13.57
C ARG A 130 17.46 0.22 -13.88
N GLN A 131 18.75 0.36 -13.57
CA GLN A 131 19.72 -0.72 -13.76
C GLN A 131 19.35 -1.94 -12.91
N ILE A 132 18.94 -1.74 -11.66
CA ILE A 132 18.49 -2.82 -10.76
C ILE A 132 17.26 -3.54 -11.34
N LEU A 133 16.27 -2.79 -11.82
CA LEU A 133 15.07 -3.39 -12.41
C LEU A 133 15.39 -4.17 -13.70
N GLN A 134 16.26 -3.65 -14.55
CA GLN A 134 16.68 -4.31 -15.80
C GLN A 134 17.54 -5.55 -15.57
N ALA A 135 18.30 -5.60 -14.47
CA ALA A 135 19.09 -6.75 -14.06
C ALA A 135 18.24 -7.86 -13.40
N SER A 136 17.00 -7.56 -13.03
CA SER A 136 16.09 -8.56 -12.46
C SER A 136 15.64 -9.58 -13.53
N SER A 137 15.22 -10.77 -13.09
CA SER A 137 14.65 -11.78 -14.00
C SER A 137 13.21 -11.48 -14.44
N LEU A 138 12.65 -10.33 -14.05
CA LEU A 138 11.27 -9.95 -14.33
C LEU A 138 11.20 -9.07 -15.58
N PRO A 139 10.12 -9.15 -16.37
CA PRO A 139 9.87 -8.19 -17.45
C PRO A 139 9.86 -6.76 -16.91
N PHE A 140 10.51 -5.83 -17.63
CA PHE A 140 10.63 -4.43 -17.18
C PHE A 140 9.29 -3.77 -16.80
N PRO A 141 8.16 -3.96 -17.52
CA PRO A 141 6.88 -3.39 -17.09
C PRO A 141 6.39 -3.92 -15.75
N LEU A 142 6.61 -5.20 -15.46
CA LEU A 142 6.29 -5.78 -14.15
C LEU A 142 7.21 -5.22 -13.07
N ALA A 143 8.52 -5.19 -13.33
CA ALA A 143 9.51 -4.64 -12.39
C ALA A 143 9.22 -3.17 -12.04
N LEU A 144 8.85 -2.35 -13.03
CA LEU A 144 8.48 -0.95 -12.81
C LEU A 144 7.13 -0.80 -12.07
N THR A 145 6.17 -1.68 -12.35
CA THR A 145 4.90 -1.71 -11.58
C THR A 145 5.18 -2.04 -10.11
N LEU A 146 6.09 -2.98 -9.83
CA LEU A 146 6.51 -3.32 -8.48
C LEU A 146 7.25 -2.16 -7.80
N ALA A 147 8.13 -1.46 -8.52
CA ALA A 147 8.80 -0.25 -8.03
C ALA A 147 7.80 0.81 -7.57
N PHE A 148 6.84 1.14 -8.42
CA PHE A 148 5.77 2.08 -8.12
C PHE A 148 4.93 1.63 -6.91
N SER A 149 4.41 0.40 -6.96
CA SER A 149 3.54 -0.13 -5.91
C SER A 149 4.25 -0.24 -4.56
N ALA A 150 5.54 -0.60 -4.55
CA ALA A 150 6.34 -0.65 -3.35
C ALA A 150 6.53 0.73 -2.71
N LYS A 151 6.82 1.76 -3.51
CA LYS A 151 6.93 3.15 -3.01
C LYS A 151 5.60 3.63 -2.42
N GLU A 152 4.47 3.31 -3.06
CA GLU A 152 3.12 3.57 -2.52
C GLU A 152 2.84 2.82 -1.21
N SER A 153 3.24 1.55 -1.12
CA SER A 153 3.13 0.76 0.12
C SER A 153 3.94 1.38 1.26
N VAL A 154 5.17 1.84 1.00
CA VAL A 154 5.96 2.56 2.00
C VAL A 154 5.26 3.87 2.39
N TYR A 155 4.81 4.68 1.43
CA TYR A 155 4.07 5.92 1.70
C TYR A 155 2.86 5.67 2.61
N LYS A 156 2.05 4.64 2.34
CA LYS A 156 0.87 4.31 3.15
C LYS A 156 1.23 3.81 4.55
N ALA A 157 2.37 3.15 4.74
CA ALA A 157 2.82 2.71 6.05
C ALA A 157 3.17 3.89 6.98
N PHE A 158 3.60 5.01 6.40
CA PHE A 158 4.11 6.18 7.11
C PHE A 158 3.36 7.47 6.81
N SER A 159 2.16 7.41 6.24
CA SER A 159 1.42 8.60 5.78
C SER A 159 1.05 9.58 6.89
N ASP A 160 1.06 9.13 8.15
CA ASP A 160 0.85 9.96 9.33
C ASP A 160 2.09 10.79 9.70
N HIS A 161 3.28 10.40 9.20
CA HIS A 161 4.57 11.03 9.49
C HIS A 161 5.20 11.71 8.27
N ALA A 162 4.88 11.26 7.06
CA ALA A 162 5.44 11.79 5.81
C ALA A 162 4.49 12.79 5.14
N THR A 163 5.03 13.94 4.71
CA THR A 163 4.29 14.88 3.84
C THR A 163 4.73 14.67 2.40
N LEU A 164 3.94 13.90 1.63
CA LEU A 164 4.09 13.67 0.18
C LEU A 164 5.55 13.71 -0.32
N PRO A 165 6.41 12.78 0.11
CA PRO A 165 7.85 12.93 -0.02
C PRO A 165 8.37 12.72 -1.46
N GLY A 166 7.50 12.40 -2.43
CA GLY A 166 7.85 12.13 -3.83
C GLY A 166 8.53 10.77 -4.02
N PHE A 167 8.57 10.25 -5.25
CA PHE A 167 9.15 8.92 -5.51
C PHE A 167 10.66 8.84 -5.28
N ASP A 168 11.37 9.96 -5.35
CA ASP A 168 12.82 10.02 -5.11
C ASP A 168 13.23 9.87 -3.65
N SER A 169 12.28 9.97 -2.72
CA SER A 169 12.55 9.84 -1.29
C SER A 169 12.76 8.41 -0.80
N ALA A 170 12.52 7.40 -1.65
CA ALA A 170 12.85 6.01 -1.38
C ALA A 170 13.48 5.38 -2.62
N LYS A 171 14.65 4.74 -2.46
CA LYS A 171 15.45 4.19 -3.56
C LYS A 171 15.47 2.68 -3.53
N ILE A 172 15.14 2.05 -4.64
CA ILE A 172 15.17 0.59 -4.76
C ILE A 172 16.63 0.12 -4.70
N THR A 173 16.90 -0.86 -3.84
CA THR A 173 18.25 -1.45 -3.67
C THR A 173 18.33 -2.89 -4.14
N SER A 174 17.20 -3.61 -4.18
CA SER A 174 17.14 -4.97 -4.70
C SER A 174 15.73 -5.37 -5.11
N LEU A 175 15.63 -6.27 -6.09
CA LEU A 175 14.39 -6.88 -6.54
C LEU A 175 14.62 -8.39 -6.76
N THR A 176 13.76 -9.20 -6.13
CA THR A 176 13.75 -10.66 -6.22
C THR A 176 12.36 -11.15 -6.62
N ALA A 177 12.18 -12.47 -6.77
CA ALA A 177 10.90 -13.08 -7.12
C ALA A 177 9.77 -12.88 -6.09
N THR A 178 10.09 -12.49 -4.86
CA THR A 178 9.08 -12.34 -3.78
C THR A 178 9.25 -11.08 -2.94
N GLN A 179 10.34 -10.33 -3.12
CA GLN A 179 10.65 -9.17 -2.31
C GLN A 179 11.29 -8.06 -3.13
N ILE A 180 10.95 -6.82 -2.82
CA ILE A 180 11.62 -5.61 -3.27
C ILE A 180 12.10 -4.84 -2.02
N SER A 181 13.33 -4.33 -2.05
CA SER A 181 13.90 -3.59 -0.91
C SER A 181 14.16 -2.14 -1.29
N LEU A 182 13.79 -1.23 -0.41
CA LEU A 182 13.92 0.21 -0.59
C LEU A 182 14.76 0.81 0.55
N ASN A 183 15.74 1.64 0.22
CA ASN A 183 16.41 2.52 1.18
C ASN A 183 15.64 3.84 1.31
N LEU A 184 15.26 4.21 2.52
CA LEU A 184 14.54 5.47 2.78
C LEU A 184 15.54 6.62 2.94
N LEU A 185 15.33 7.70 2.19
CA LEU A 185 16.16 8.89 2.28
C LEU A 185 15.66 9.83 3.40
N PRO A 186 16.49 10.75 3.91
CA PRO A 186 16.09 11.73 4.92
C PRO A 186 14.87 12.57 4.55
N ALA A 187 14.63 12.77 3.26
CA ALA A 187 13.48 13.47 2.71
C ALA A 187 12.14 12.71 2.93
N PHE A 188 12.18 11.40 3.18
CA PHE A 188 10.99 10.59 3.42
C PHE A 188 10.43 10.83 4.82
N VAL A 189 11.21 10.46 5.83
CA VAL A 189 10.98 10.74 7.26
C VAL A 189 12.36 10.80 7.91
N THR A 190 12.72 11.93 8.53
CA THR A 190 14.07 12.16 9.06
C THR A 190 14.51 11.09 10.08
N THR A 191 13.58 10.58 10.89
CA THR A 191 13.87 9.53 11.90
C THR A 191 14.09 8.13 11.29
N MET A 192 13.76 7.96 10.00
CA MET A 192 13.87 6.70 9.26
C MET A 192 14.92 6.75 8.14
N ALA A 193 15.69 7.84 8.08
CA ALA A 193 16.77 7.98 7.12
C ALA A 193 17.73 6.77 7.17
N GLU A 194 18.18 6.34 5.99
CA GLU A 194 19.18 5.28 5.78
C GLU A 194 18.73 3.88 6.24
N ARG A 195 17.43 3.69 6.42
CA ARG A 195 16.87 2.37 6.73
C ARG A 195 16.41 1.65 5.46
N ILE A 196 16.73 0.36 5.40
CA ILE A 196 16.24 -0.53 4.36
C ILE A 196 14.90 -1.13 4.83
N VAL A 197 13.87 -0.94 4.02
CA VAL A 197 12.57 -1.57 4.18
C VAL A 197 12.45 -2.72 3.20
N HIS A 198 12.02 -3.87 3.69
CA HIS A 198 11.76 -5.06 2.89
C HIS A 198 10.25 -5.18 2.62
N ILE A 199 9.86 -5.13 1.36
CA ILE A 199 8.47 -5.20 0.92
C ILE A 199 8.25 -6.55 0.25
N GLY A 200 7.36 -7.34 0.83
CA GLY A 200 6.89 -8.57 0.19
C GLY A 200 5.99 -8.23 -0.98
N TRP A 201 6.06 -9.02 -2.05
CA TRP A 201 5.12 -8.90 -3.17
C TRP A 201 4.68 -10.26 -3.72
N PHE A 202 3.52 -10.28 -4.36
CA PHE A 202 3.08 -11.38 -5.21
C PHE A 202 2.21 -10.86 -6.36
N GLN A 203 2.11 -11.64 -7.44
CA GLN A 203 1.21 -11.35 -8.55
C GLN A 203 -0.11 -12.10 -8.37
N ARG A 204 -1.22 -11.41 -8.64
CA ARG A 204 -2.56 -11.98 -8.75
C ARG A 204 -3.18 -11.53 -10.06
N ASP A 205 -3.47 -12.49 -10.94
CA ASP A 205 -3.97 -12.23 -12.29
C ASP A 205 -3.05 -11.23 -13.03
N ASN A 206 -3.58 -10.10 -13.48
CA ASN A 206 -2.82 -9.03 -14.14
C ASN A 206 -2.51 -7.85 -13.20
N SER A 207 -2.42 -8.12 -11.89
CA SER A 207 -2.09 -7.11 -10.87
C SER A 207 -0.99 -7.61 -9.94
N VAL A 208 -0.23 -6.70 -9.36
CA VAL A 208 0.72 -6.97 -8.27
C VAL A 208 0.15 -6.46 -6.97
N ILE A 209 0.47 -7.15 -5.88
CA ILE A 209 0.17 -6.70 -4.52
C ILE A 209 1.50 -6.59 -3.78
N THR A 210 1.75 -5.43 -3.16
CA THR A 210 2.92 -5.17 -2.33
C THR A 210 2.48 -4.88 -0.89
N LEU A 211 3.30 -5.29 0.09
CA LEU A 211 3.04 -5.03 1.50
C LEU A 211 4.33 -4.60 2.20
N CYS A 212 4.29 -3.41 2.77
CA CYS A 212 5.29 -2.86 3.67
C CYS A 212 4.78 -3.02 5.10
N SER A 213 5.57 -3.66 5.97
CA SER A 213 5.34 -3.67 7.41
C SER A 213 6.59 -3.23 8.13
N TRP A 214 6.43 -2.40 9.16
CA TRP A 214 7.53 -1.78 9.86
C TRP A 214 7.31 -1.74 11.36
N ASN A 215 8.27 -2.31 12.11
CA ASN A 215 8.28 -2.31 13.56
C ASN A 215 9.39 -1.40 14.09
N ASP A 216 9.01 -0.35 14.81
CA ASP A 216 9.97 0.55 15.47
C ASP A 216 10.80 -0.16 16.55
N ALA A 217 10.27 -1.24 17.15
CA ALA A 217 10.93 -1.98 18.23
C ALA A 217 12.04 -2.94 17.75
N LEU A 218 12.04 -3.33 16.46
CA LEU A 218 13.01 -4.29 15.90
C LEU A 218 14.14 -3.62 15.12
N SER A 219 14.14 -2.30 15.03
CA SER A 219 15.24 -1.59 14.39
C SER A 219 16.46 -1.62 15.33
N PRO A 220 17.62 -2.16 14.90
CA PRO A 220 18.81 -2.05 15.69
C PRO A 220 19.04 -0.56 15.94
N ARG A 221 19.01 -0.14 17.21
CA ARG A 221 19.74 1.06 17.59
C ARG A 221 21.15 0.79 17.09
N GLN A 222 21.60 1.52 16.07
CA GLN A 222 23.01 1.56 15.70
C GLN A 222 23.77 1.60 17.02
N GLU A 223 24.55 0.55 17.28
CA GLU A 223 25.45 0.49 18.41
C GLU A 223 26.25 1.78 18.36
N ARG A 224 25.91 2.72 19.25
CA ARG A 224 26.85 3.75 19.63
C ARG A 224 27.95 3.00 20.32
N SER A 225 28.94 2.64 19.51
CA SER A 225 30.32 2.44 19.88
C SER A 225 30.62 3.29 21.11
N ARG A 226 30.60 2.63 22.27
CA ARG A 226 31.28 3.13 23.44
C ARG A 226 32.73 2.71 23.30
N PHE A 227 33.45 3.37 22.40
CA PHE A 227 34.82 3.71 22.74
C PHE A 227 34.74 4.87 23.73
N TYR A 228 35.14 4.64 24.97
CA TYR A 228 36.29 5.30 25.59
C TYR A 228 36.48 4.77 27.01
N THR A 229 37.72 4.31 27.25
CA THR A 229 38.47 4.05 28.50
C THR A 229 37.91 3.06 29.51
#